data_AF-A0A7Y7U5P4-F1
#
_entry.id   AF-A0A7Y7U5P4-F1
#
_cell.length_a   1.000
_cell.length_b   1.000
_cell.length_c   1.000
_cell.angle_alpha   90.00
_cell.angle_beta   90.00
_cell.angle_gamma   90.00
#
_symmetry.space_group_name_H-M   'P 1'
#
loop_
_entity.id
_entity.type
_entity.pdbx_description
1 polymer ?
#
loop_
_entity_poly.entity_id
_entity_poly.type
_entity_poly.pdbx_seq_one_letter_code
_entity_poly.pdbx_strand_id
1 'polypeptide(L)'
;MNHASRIDKTVRNIYDTFDNPGANPLEAGLGDIDSWIESLDGLGGSALNGLQKELRNLRSYVERDDRPAIAATLQMLGTETSRIASNMHSLTDNTGDQLRHLGQTLVIAAGNLKMS
;
A
#
# COMPACT_ATOMS: atom_id res chain seq x y z
N MET A 1 17.92 -11.34 -1.69
CA MET A 1 16.50 -11.06 -1.39
C MET A 1 15.81 -10.88 -2.73
N ASN A 2 14.83 -11.73 -3.06
CA ASN A 2 14.13 -11.67 -4.35
C ASN A 2 13.00 -10.62 -4.31
N HIS A 3 12.51 -10.19 -5.47
CA HIS A 3 11.47 -9.15 -5.54
C HIS A 3 10.18 -9.51 -4.79
N ALA A 4 9.74 -10.77 -4.86
CA ALA A 4 8.59 -11.27 -4.12
C ALA A 4 8.75 -11.08 -2.59
N SER A 5 9.93 -11.41 -2.04
CA SER A 5 10.21 -11.21 -0.60
C SER A 5 10.25 -9.74 -0.17
N ARG A 6 10.63 -8.82 -1.08
CA ARG A 6 10.55 -7.37 -0.82
C ARG A 6 9.11 -6.89 -0.80
N ILE A 7 8.30 -7.33 -1.77
CA ILE A 7 6.86 -7.02 -1.81
C ILE A 7 6.16 -7.54 -0.54
N ASP A 8 6.40 -8.79 -0.15
CA ASP A 8 5.80 -9.41 1.03
C ASP A 8 6.16 -8.66 2.33
N LYS A 9 7.43 -8.28 2.50
CA LYS A 9 7.86 -7.50 3.67
C LYS A 9 7.19 -6.13 3.70
N THR A 10 7.16 -5.46 2.56
CA THR A 10 6.50 -4.17 2.39
C THR A 10 5.01 -4.25 2.69
N VAL A 11 4.31 -5.26 2.15
CA VAL A 11 2.89 -5.53 2.41
C VAL A 11 2.62 -5.66 3.92
N ARG A 12 3.45 -6.42 4.64
CA ARG A 12 3.30 -6.60 6.09
C ARG A 12 3.54 -5.31 6.87
N ASN A 13 4.57 -4.56 6.51
CA ASN A 13 4.86 -3.27 7.15
C ASN A 13 3.70 -2.28 7.00
N ILE A 14 3.13 -2.18 5.79
CA ILE A 14 1.96 -1.33 5.51
C ILE A 14 0.73 -1.84 6.28
N TYR A 15 0.53 -3.16 6.30
CA TYR A 15 -0.53 -3.79 7.07
C TYR A 15 -0.44 -3.38 8.54
N ASP A 16 0.72 -3.56 9.17
CA ASP A 16 0.94 -3.25 10.59
C ASP A 16 0.74 -1.75 10.91
N THR A 17 1.12 -0.88 9.97
CA THR A 17 0.93 0.57 10.07
C THR A 17 -0.55 0.98 10.02
N PHE A 18 -1.34 0.39 9.11
CA PHE A 18 -2.71 0.84 8.83
C PHE A 18 -3.83 0.01 9.49
N ASP A 19 -3.54 -1.23 9.92
CA ASP A 19 -4.49 -2.07 10.67
C ASP A 19 -4.63 -1.61 12.13
N ASN A 20 -3.61 -0.94 12.66
CA ASN A 20 -3.59 -0.47 14.04
C ASN A 20 -3.27 1.03 14.19
N PRO A 21 -4.07 1.93 13.56
CA PRO A 21 -3.80 3.37 13.53
C PRO A 21 -3.89 4.04 14.92
N GLY A 22 -4.48 3.37 15.91
CA GLY A 22 -4.52 3.83 17.30
C GLY A 22 -3.29 3.45 18.13
N ALA A 23 -2.48 2.49 17.68
CA ALA A 23 -1.30 1.99 18.38
C ALA A 23 0.03 2.44 17.74
N ASN A 24 0.02 2.73 16.44
CA ASN A 24 1.19 3.22 15.70
C ASN A 24 0.96 4.68 15.24
N PRO A 25 1.88 5.62 15.51
CA PRO A 25 1.81 6.96 14.96
C PRO A 25 1.79 6.89 13.43
N LEU A 26 0.95 7.69 12.78
CA LEU A 26 0.90 7.79 11.32
C LEU A 26 2.28 8.14 10.71
N GLU A 27 3.15 8.83 11.47
CA GLU A 27 4.52 9.11 11.04
C GLU A 27 5.40 7.85 10.93
N ALA A 28 5.13 6.79 11.71
CA ALA A 28 5.82 5.51 11.56
C ALA A 28 5.52 4.88 10.18
N GLY A 29 4.33 5.16 9.65
CA GLY A 29 3.92 4.73 8.32
C GLY A 29 4.64 5.40 7.16
N LEU A 30 5.26 6.57 7.36
CA LEU A 30 5.99 7.27 6.29
C LEU A 30 7.20 6.47 5.79
N GLY A 31 7.95 5.84 6.71
CA GLY A 31 9.08 4.98 6.35
C GLY A 31 8.67 3.71 5.61
N ASP A 32 7.48 3.18 5.92
CA ASP A 32 6.90 2.03 5.22
C ASP A 32 6.40 2.40 3.83
N ILE A 33 5.81 3.60 3.66
CA ILE A 33 5.42 4.14 2.35
C ILE A 33 6.65 4.33 1.46
N ASP A 34 7.74 4.90 1.98
CA ASP A 34 8.98 5.09 1.22
C ASP A 34 9.59 3.75 0.79
N SER A 35 9.64 2.78 1.71
CA SER A 35 10.06 1.39 1.41
C SER A 35 9.19 0.72 0.35
N TRP A 36 7.89 1.06 0.31
CA TRP A 36 6.97 0.56 -0.71
C TRP A 36 7.24 1.14 -2.08
N ILE A 37 7.46 2.45 -2.17
CA ILE A 37 7.82 3.12 -3.43
C ILE A 37 9.09 2.49 -4.01
N GLU A 38 10.12 2.28 -3.20
CA GLU A 38 11.37 1.63 -3.63
C GLU A 38 11.17 0.18 -4.11
N SER A 39 10.31 -0.57 -3.41
CA SER A 39 9.99 -1.95 -3.78
C SER A 39 9.27 -2.03 -5.12
N LEU A 40 8.44 -1.04 -5.44
CA LEU A 40 7.72 -0.95 -6.71
C LEU A 40 8.58 -0.49 -7.88
N ASP A 41 9.58 0.36 -7.63
CA ASP A 41 10.51 0.85 -8.65
C ASP A 41 11.32 -0.28 -9.28
N GLY A 42 11.71 -1.28 -8.47
CA GLY A 42 12.45 -2.44 -8.95
C GLY A 42 11.67 -3.38 -9.88
N LEU A 43 10.33 -3.32 -9.90
CA LEU A 43 9.48 -4.29 -10.60
C LEU A 43 9.22 -3.96 -12.08
N GLY A 44 9.28 -2.67 -12.45
CA GLY A 44 9.04 -2.21 -13.83
C GLY A 44 7.61 -2.41 -14.33
N GLY A 45 7.00 -1.36 -14.92
CA GLY A 45 5.69 -1.45 -15.59
C GLY A 45 4.81 -0.23 -15.38
N SER A 46 4.04 0.16 -16.41
CA SER A 46 3.21 1.37 -16.38
C SER A 46 2.12 1.36 -15.30
N ALA A 47 1.59 0.19 -14.94
CA ALA A 47 0.61 0.04 -13.86
C ALA A 47 1.22 0.36 -12.47
N LEU A 48 2.51 0.06 -12.28
CA LEU A 48 3.22 0.30 -11.03
C LEU A 48 3.57 1.79 -10.85
N ASN A 49 3.74 2.53 -11.95
CA ASN A 49 3.91 3.98 -11.92
C ASN A 49 2.68 4.68 -11.31
N GLY A 50 1.48 4.15 -11.59
CA GLY A 50 0.24 4.64 -11.00
C GLY A 50 0.22 4.47 -9.47
N LEU A 51 0.58 3.28 -8.99
CA LEU A 51 0.72 3.01 -7.56
C LEU A 51 1.77 3.90 -6.90
N GLN A 52 2.97 4.04 -7.49
CA GLN A 52 4.02 4.89 -6.95
C GLN A 52 3.58 6.36 -6.82
N LYS A 53 2.85 6.88 -7.81
CA LYS A 53 2.30 8.24 -7.74
C LYS A 53 1.34 8.38 -6.57
N GLU A 54 0.44 7.42 -6.42
CA GLU A 54 -0.56 7.46 -5.37
C GLU A 54 0.04 7.28 -3.97
N LEU A 55 1.15 6.55 -3.84
CA LEU A 55 1.93 6.47 -2.60
C LEU A 55 2.61 7.79 -2.23
N ARG A 56 3.13 8.53 -3.21
CA ARG A 56 3.67 9.88 -2.96
C ARG A 56 2.58 10.84 -2.50
N ASN A 57 1.35 10.70 -3.03
CA ASN A 57 0.20 11.46 -2.54
C ASN A 57 -0.13 11.08 -1.09
N LEU A 58 -0.22 9.77 -0.78
CA LEU A 58 -0.46 9.27 0.58
C LEU A 58 0.53 9.86 1.58
N ARG A 59 1.82 9.81 1.24
CA ARG A 59 2.91 10.38 2.05
C ARG A 59 2.66 11.85 2.36
N SER A 60 2.32 12.66 1.35
CA SER A 60 2.03 14.09 1.54
C SER A 60 0.77 14.34 2.39
N TYR A 61 -0.27 13.50 2.26
CA TYR A 61 -1.49 13.64 3.07
C TYR A 61 -1.24 13.24 4.53
N VAL A 62 -0.42 12.21 4.77
CA VAL A 62 0.03 11.83 6.12
C VAL A 62 0.84 12.97 6.76
N GLU A 63 1.78 13.57 6.04
CA GLU A 63 2.56 14.73 6.53
C GLU A 63 1.67 15.93 6.91
N ARG A 64 0.47 16.03 6.35
CA ARG A 64 -0.48 17.13 6.56
C ARG A 64 -1.62 16.78 7.51
N ASP A 65 -1.65 15.55 8.05
CA ASP A 65 -2.76 14.96 8.82
C ASP A 65 -4.13 15.13 8.11
N ASP A 66 -4.14 15.06 6.78
CA ASP A 66 -5.36 15.22 5.97
C ASP A 66 -6.12 13.89 5.91
N ARG A 67 -6.79 13.54 7.01
CA ARG A 67 -7.48 12.23 7.17
C ARG A 67 -8.46 11.90 6.05
N PRO A 68 -9.30 12.82 5.55
CA PRO A 68 -10.16 12.55 4.40
C PRO A 68 -9.36 12.17 3.15
N ALA A 69 -8.26 12.87 2.87
CA ALA A 69 -7.41 12.57 1.73
C ALA A 69 -6.64 11.26 1.92
N ILE A 70 -6.13 10.98 3.12
CA ILE A 70 -5.50 9.69 3.49
C ILE A 70 -6.48 8.55 3.21
N ALA A 71 -7.72 8.65 3.69
CA ALA A 71 -8.72 7.60 3.50
C ALA A 71 -9.09 7.40 2.02
N ALA A 72 -9.19 8.48 1.24
CA ALA A 72 -9.44 8.40 -0.20
C ALA A 72 -8.29 7.71 -0.94
N THR A 73 -7.05 8.07 -0.62
CA THR A 73 -5.86 7.49 -1.21
C THR A 73 -5.67 6.02 -0.83
N LEU A 74 -5.90 5.65 0.43
CA LEU A 74 -5.88 4.24 0.87
C LEU A 74 -6.91 3.39 0.11
N GLN A 75 -8.11 3.92 -0.11
CA GLN A 75 -9.13 3.24 -0.91
C GLN A 75 -8.69 3.02 -2.36
N MET A 76 -8.08 4.03 -2.99
CA MET A 76 -7.60 3.94 -4.37
C MET A 76 -6.43 2.96 -4.48
N LEU A 77 -5.44 3.06 -3.60
CA LEU A 77 -4.31 2.13 -3.53
C LEU A 77 -4.79 0.69 -3.35
N GLY A 78 -5.74 0.46 -2.45
CA GLY A 78 -6.28 -0.87 -2.20
C GLY A 78 -6.98 -1.49 -3.41
N THR A 79 -7.76 -0.66 -4.11
CA THR A 79 -8.49 -1.07 -5.33
C THR A 79 -7.52 -1.39 -6.48
N GLU A 80 -6.57 -0.50 -6.74
CA GLU A 80 -5.62 -0.66 -7.85
C GLU A 80 -4.65 -1.82 -7.59
N THR A 81 -4.20 -1.99 -6.33
CA THR A 81 -3.35 -3.13 -5.94
C THR A 81 -4.08 -4.45 -6.13
N SER A 82 -5.36 -4.54 -5.74
CA SER A 82 -6.20 -5.73 -5.96
C SER A 82 -6.40 -6.03 -7.45
N ARG A 83 -6.55 -4.98 -8.27
CA ARG A 83 -6.70 -5.10 -9.72
C ARG A 83 -5.40 -5.60 -10.38
N ILE A 84 -4.26 -5.03 -10.00
CA ILE A 84 -2.95 -5.46 -10.49
C ILE A 84 -2.68 -6.90 -10.09
N ALA A 85 -2.95 -7.25 -8.82
CA ALA A 85 -2.86 -8.62 -8.32
C ALA A 85 -3.68 -9.62 -9.16
N SER A 86 -4.91 -9.25 -9.50
CA SER A 86 -5.81 -10.10 -10.30
C SER A 86 -5.31 -10.30 -11.75
N ASN A 87 -4.57 -9.33 -12.28
CA ASN A 87 -3.98 -9.38 -13.63
C ASN A 87 -2.58 -10.04 -13.65
N MET A 88 -1.95 -10.23 -12.49
CA MET A 88 -0.67 -10.94 -12.35
C MET A 88 -0.88 -12.46 -12.35
N HIS A 89 -1.30 -13.02 -13.49
CA HIS A 89 -1.54 -14.47 -13.64
C HIS A 89 -0.25 -15.30 -13.84
N SER A 90 0.92 -14.64 -13.97
CA SER A 90 2.14 -15.27 -14.53
C SER A 90 3.43 -15.06 -13.71
N LEU A 91 3.40 -14.37 -12.57
CA LEU A 91 4.56 -14.28 -11.70
C LEU A 91 4.53 -15.44 -10.71
N THR A 92 5.53 -16.32 -10.83
CA THR A 92 5.84 -17.37 -9.86
C THR A 92 5.98 -16.80 -8.45
N ASP A 93 5.52 -17.54 -7.43
CA ASP A 93 5.75 -17.33 -5.99
C ASP A 93 4.75 -16.40 -5.24
N ASN A 94 3.45 -16.76 -5.16
CA ASN A 94 2.43 -16.20 -4.23
C ASN A 94 2.24 -14.67 -4.20
N THR A 95 2.91 -13.92 -5.07
CA THR A 95 2.96 -12.46 -5.04
C THR A 95 1.59 -11.85 -5.33
N GLY A 96 0.81 -12.46 -6.23
CA GLY A 96 -0.56 -12.04 -6.52
C GLY A 96 -1.46 -12.12 -5.29
N ASP A 97 -1.39 -13.19 -4.50
CA ASP A 97 -2.19 -13.32 -3.28
C ASP A 97 -1.80 -12.32 -2.20
N GLN A 98 -0.50 -12.06 -2.04
CA GLN A 98 0.01 -11.03 -1.11
C GLN A 98 -0.47 -9.63 -1.50
N LEU A 99 -0.41 -9.28 -2.78
CA LEU A 99 -0.91 -7.99 -3.27
C LEU A 99 -2.43 -7.89 -3.14
N ARG A 100 -3.18 -8.98 -3.36
CA ARG A 100 -4.62 -9.00 -3.15
C ARG A 100 -4.98 -8.80 -1.69
N HIS A 101 -4.25 -9.43 -0.77
CA HIS A 101 -4.44 -9.24 0.67
C HIS A 101 -4.15 -7.80 1.08
N LEU A 102 -3.01 -7.24 0.64
CA LEU A 102 -2.68 -5.82 0.86
C LEU A 102 -3.79 -4.91 0.36
N GLY A 103 -4.29 -5.18 -0.84
CA GLY A 103 -5.37 -4.41 -1.45
C GLY A 103 -6.62 -4.35 -0.57
N GLN A 104 -7.00 -5.48 0.03
CA GLN A 104 -8.13 -5.56 0.96
C GLN A 104 -7.87 -4.80 2.26
N THR A 105 -6.68 -4.95 2.85
CA THR A 105 -6.31 -4.24 4.09
C THR A 105 -6.37 -2.72 3.91
N LEU A 106 -5.86 -2.20 2.80
CA LEU A 106 -5.89 -0.77 2.51
C LEU A 106 -7.32 -0.23 2.39
N VAL A 107 -8.23 -1.02 1.81
CA VAL A 107 -9.66 -0.67 1.75
C VAL A 107 -10.29 -0.69 3.15
N ILE A 108 -9.94 -1.66 4.00
CA ILE A 108 -10.43 -1.73 5.39
C ILE A 108 -9.94 -0.53 6.19
N ALA A 109 -8.63 -0.21 6.13
CA ALA A 109 -8.05 0.94 6.80
C ALA A 109 -8.69 2.26 6.33
N ALA A 110 -8.94 2.40 5.03
CA ALA A 110 -9.69 3.53 4.48
C ALA A 110 -11.11 3.63 5.08
N GLY A 111 -11.79 2.50 5.28
CA GLY A 111 -13.10 2.44 5.94
C GLY A 111 -13.02 2.89 7.40
N ASN A 112 -12.06 2.36 8.16
CA ASN A 112 -11.87 2.70 9.57
C ASN A 112 -11.56 4.19 9.76
N LEU A 113 -10.68 4.76 8.93
CA LEU A 113 -10.31 6.17 9.01
C LEU A 113 -11.46 7.13 8.66
N LYS A 114 -12.43 6.71 7.84
CA LYS A 114 -13.65 7.49 7.57
C LYS A 114 -14.64 7.49 8.74
N MET A 115 -14.54 6.52 9.65
CA MET A 115 -15.43 6.36 10.79
C MET A 115 -14.89 6.97 12.09
N SER A 116 -13.59 7.33 12.13
CA SER A 116 -12.91 7.98 13.25
C SER A 116 -13.02 9.50 13.21
#